data_AF-A0AAV0P829-F1
#
_entry.id   AF-A0AAV0P829-F1
#
_cell.length_a   1.000
_cell.length_b   1.000
_cell.length_c   1.000
_cell.angle_alpha   90.00
_cell.angle_beta   90.00
_cell.angle_gamma   90.00
#
_symmetry.space_group_name_H-M   'P 1'
#
loop_
_entity.id
_entity.type
_entity.pdbx_description
1 polymer ?
#
loop_
_entity_poly.entity_id
_entity_poly.type
_entity_poly.pdbx_seq_one_letter_code
_entity_poly.pdbx_strand_id
1 'polypeptide(L)'
;MALRPIDNALPVPPPERPMKQLKVSAPAAQKQPESKANDENMAPLQQQPPAGEASIDYVPSEQLVAMFQRMVEGLDSKDWIMLCASLNKARQFAIFHSELLLPNLEKAMSVVVKSMKNPRSALIKTSIMASSDIFSAYGDKLLDSTTDAFDSLV
;
A
#
# COMPACT_ATOMS: atom_id res chain seq x y z
N MET A 1 -45.84 27.18 6.18
CA MET A 1 -45.54 25.74 6.02
C MET A 1 -44.98 25.26 7.34
N ALA A 2 -45.71 24.41 8.07
CA ALA A 2 -45.29 23.88 9.36
C ALA A 2 -44.51 22.57 9.16
N LEU A 3 -43.31 22.47 9.73
CA LEU A 3 -42.48 21.26 9.70
C LEU A 3 -43.01 20.24 10.71
N ARG A 4 -43.11 18.96 10.31
CA ARG A 4 -43.58 17.88 11.19
C ARG A 4 -42.41 17.32 12.03
N PRO A 5 -42.64 16.87 13.28
CA PRO A 5 -41.58 16.34 14.13
C PRO A 5 -41.06 14.98 13.66
N ILE A 6 -39.76 14.74 13.80
CA ILE A 6 -39.10 13.47 13.50
C ILE A 6 -39.23 12.56 14.73
N ASP A 7 -39.97 11.47 14.58
CA ASP A 7 -40.17 10.46 15.60
C ASP A 7 -38.98 9.48 15.58
N ASN A 8 -38.15 9.51 16.62
CA ASN A 8 -37.01 8.62 16.83
C ASN A 8 -37.45 7.45 17.73
N ALA A 9 -38.00 6.39 17.15
CA ALA A 9 -38.23 5.12 17.84
C ALA A 9 -37.64 3.96 17.02
N LEU A 10 -36.68 3.25 17.62
CA LEU A 10 -36.04 2.05 17.08
C LEU A 10 -36.99 0.84 17.16
N PRO A 11 -37.23 0.07 16.08
CA PRO A 11 -37.90 -1.23 16.18
C PRO A 11 -36.92 -2.37 16.55
N VAL A 12 -37.37 -3.18 17.51
CA VAL A 12 -36.72 -4.37 18.10
C VAL A 12 -36.90 -5.63 17.17
N PRO A 13 -36.35 -6.82 17.52
CA PRO A 13 -35.49 -7.71 16.71
C PRO A 13 -36.20 -8.61 15.67
N PRO A 14 -35.46 -9.32 14.79
CA PRO A 14 -36.00 -9.93 13.57
C PRO A 14 -36.70 -11.29 13.76
N PRO A 15 -37.64 -11.67 12.87
CA PRO A 15 -38.20 -13.01 12.80
C PRO A 15 -37.21 -14.03 12.17
N GLU A 16 -37.33 -15.28 12.62
CA GLU A 16 -36.45 -16.43 12.38
C GLU A 16 -36.18 -16.75 10.89
N ARG A 17 -34.91 -17.07 10.59
CA ARG A 17 -34.47 -17.58 9.28
C ARG A 17 -34.92 -19.04 9.10
N PRO A 18 -35.59 -19.41 7.99
CA PRO A 18 -35.92 -20.80 7.71
C PRO A 18 -34.67 -21.65 7.49
N MET A 19 -34.50 -22.71 8.28
CA MET A 19 -33.46 -23.72 8.09
C MET A 19 -33.72 -24.50 6.79
N LYS A 20 -32.86 -24.34 5.78
CA LYS A 20 -32.80 -25.26 4.65
C LYS A 20 -31.75 -26.34 4.91
N GLN A 21 -32.26 -27.57 4.94
CA GLN A 21 -31.55 -28.80 5.25
C GLN A 21 -30.40 -29.08 4.28
N LEU A 22 -29.30 -29.57 4.83
CA LEU A 22 -28.18 -30.17 4.12
C LEU A 22 -28.67 -31.39 3.33
N LYS A 23 -28.53 -31.37 2.01
CA LYS A 23 -28.64 -32.58 1.18
C LYS A 23 -27.55 -32.57 0.12
N VAL A 24 -26.54 -33.41 0.37
CA VAL A 24 -25.48 -33.81 -0.55
C VAL A 24 -26.09 -34.29 -1.86
N SER A 25 -25.61 -33.78 -3.00
CA SER A 25 -25.38 -34.49 -4.29
C SER A 25 -24.92 -33.49 -5.37
N ALA A 26 -23.75 -33.73 -5.98
CA ALA A 26 -23.31 -33.13 -7.25
C ALA A 26 -23.93 -33.91 -8.45
N PRO A 27 -23.65 -33.64 -9.74
CA PRO A 27 -23.17 -32.43 -10.46
C PRO A 27 -24.10 -32.03 -11.64
N ALA A 28 -23.98 -30.83 -12.22
CA ALA A 28 -24.19 -30.57 -13.67
C ALA A 28 -24.00 -29.07 -14.04
N ALA A 29 -23.41 -28.85 -15.20
CA ALA A 29 -23.04 -27.57 -15.78
C ALA A 29 -24.21 -26.68 -16.19
N GLN A 30 -24.04 -25.35 -16.12
CA GLN A 30 -24.65 -24.40 -17.07
C GLN A 30 -23.92 -23.04 -17.07
N LYS A 31 -23.56 -22.59 -18.27
CA LYS A 31 -22.91 -21.33 -18.64
C LYS A 31 -23.83 -20.10 -18.41
N GLN A 32 -23.24 -18.96 -18.01
CA GLN A 32 -23.42 -17.58 -18.53
C GLN A 32 -22.85 -16.53 -17.55
N PRO A 33 -22.64 -15.25 -17.92
CA PRO A 33 -22.21 -14.66 -19.20
C PRO A 33 -20.90 -13.84 -19.04
N GLU A 34 -20.23 -13.55 -20.16
CA GLU A 34 -18.96 -12.81 -20.19
C GLU A 34 -19.13 -11.34 -19.77
N SER A 35 -18.67 -11.00 -18.57
CA SER A 35 -18.29 -9.64 -18.23
C SER A 35 -16.82 -9.44 -18.62
N LYS A 36 -16.56 -8.59 -19.61
CA LYS A 36 -15.21 -8.12 -19.93
C LYS A 36 -14.73 -7.17 -18.82
N ALA A 37 -14.31 -7.75 -17.70
CA ALA A 37 -13.52 -7.05 -16.69
C ALA A 37 -12.07 -7.00 -17.18
N ASN A 38 -11.49 -5.81 -17.19
CA ASN A 38 -10.08 -5.60 -17.54
C ASN A 38 -9.18 -6.46 -16.63
N ASP A 39 -8.38 -7.33 -17.24
CA ASP A 39 -7.57 -8.38 -16.60
C ASP A 39 -6.34 -7.83 -15.84
N GLU A 40 -6.17 -6.50 -15.80
CA GLU A 40 -5.03 -5.84 -15.17
C GLU A 40 -5.01 -5.90 -13.63
N ASN A 41 -6.08 -6.37 -12.99
CA ASN A 41 -6.19 -6.53 -11.53
C ASN A 41 -6.38 -7.99 -11.10
N MET A 42 -5.88 -8.94 -11.89
CA MET A 42 -5.70 -10.31 -11.42
C MET A 42 -4.27 -10.47 -10.92
N ALA A 43 -4.10 -10.47 -9.59
CA ALA A 43 -2.92 -11.09 -9.02
C ALA A 43 -2.94 -12.58 -9.46
N PRO A 44 -1.82 -13.17 -9.91
CA PRO A 44 -1.74 -14.61 -10.05
C PRO A 44 -2.25 -15.24 -8.76
N LEU A 45 -3.06 -16.30 -8.87
CA LEU A 45 -3.49 -17.14 -7.74
C LEU A 45 -2.25 -17.71 -7.05
N GLN A 46 -1.58 -16.89 -6.24
CA GLN A 46 -0.60 -17.33 -5.28
C GLN A 46 -1.40 -18.11 -4.28
N GLN A 47 -1.19 -19.42 -4.29
CA GLN A 47 -1.60 -20.32 -3.22
C GLN A 47 -1.21 -19.62 -1.92
N GLN A 48 -2.22 -19.15 -1.19
CA GLN A 48 -2.01 -18.47 0.08
C GLN A 48 -1.19 -19.41 0.96
N PRO A 49 0.02 -19.02 1.39
CA PRO A 49 0.79 -19.88 2.26
C PRO A 49 -0.06 -20.20 3.49
N PRO A 50 -0.05 -21.47 3.99
CA PRO A 50 -0.62 -21.74 5.31
C PRO A 50 0.01 -20.76 6.29
N ALA A 51 -0.80 -20.18 7.20
CA ALA A 51 -0.39 -19.14 8.15
C ALA A 51 1.04 -19.39 8.66
N GLY A 52 1.99 -18.77 7.98
CA GLY A 52 3.36 -19.25 7.92
C GLY A 52 4.20 -18.44 8.88
N GLU A 53 5.00 -19.13 9.68
CA GLU A 53 6.07 -18.52 10.45
C GLU A 53 6.77 -17.46 9.59
N ALA A 54 6.87 -16.23 10.09
CA ALA A 54 7.53 -15.15 9.37
C ALA A 54 8.98 -15.55 9.13
N SER A 55 9.28 -15.99 7.90
CA SER A 55 10.64 -16.31 7.49
C SER A 55 11.44 -15.00 7.49
N ILE A 56 12.31 -14.86 8.48
CA ILE A 56 13.24 -13.72 8.57
C ILE A 56 14.38 -14.03 7.62
N ASP A 57 14.39 -13.34 6.47
CA ASP A 57 15.50 -13.37 5.52
C ASP A 57 16.60 -12.43 6.00
N TYR A 58 17.73 -13.01 6.44
CA TYR A 58 18.88 -12.24 6.88
C TYR A 58 19.77 -11.90 5.68
N VAL A 59 20.02 -10.60 5.48
CA VAL A 59 20.94 -10.13 4.44
C VAL A 59 22.30 -9.81 5.07
N PRO A 60 23.41 -10.34 4.51
CA PRO A 60 24.75 -9.99 4.96
C PRO A 60 25.03 -8.48 4.83
N SER A 61 25.72 -7.90 5.81
CA SER A 61 26.02 -6.46 5.86
C SER A 61 26.80 -5.96 4.63
N GLU A 62 27.61 -6.82 4.02
CA GLU A 62 28.38 -6.54 2.81
C GLU A 62 27.48 -6.24 1.60
N GLN A 63 26.25 -6.75 1.61
CA GLN A 63 25.28 -6.52 0.55
C GLN A 63 24.45 -5.26 0.77
N LEU A 64 24.57 -4.59 1.93
CA LEU A 64 23.75 -3.42 2.26
C LEU A 64 23.93 -2.28 1.25
N VAL A 65 25.18 -1.97 0.88
CA VAL A 65 25.50 -0.93 -0.10
C VAL A 65 24.94 -1.30 -1.47
N ALA A 66 25.09 -2.55 -1.91
CA ALA A 66 24.55 -3.02 -3.18
C ALA A 66 23.01 -2.98 -3.21
N MET A 67 22.35 -3.33 -2.10
CA MET A 67 20.90 -3.20 -1.96
C MET A 67 20.45 -1.74 -2.03
N PHE A 68 21.19 -0.84 -1.40
CA PHE A 68 20.90 0.59 -1.46
C PHE A 68 20.99 1.11 -2.89
N GLN A 69 22.06 0.79 -3.61
CA GLN A 69 22.23 1.19 -5.02
C GLN A 69 21.10 0.65 -5.91
N ARG A 70 20.74 -0.64 -5.78
CA ARG A 70 19.62 -1.22 -6.53
C ARG A 70 18.28 -0.54 -6.21
N MET A 71 18.06 -0.16 -4.94
CA MET A 71 16.88 0.59 -4.55
C MET A 71 16.86 1.97 -5.22
N VAL A 72 17.98 2.69 -5.21
CA VAL A 72 18.11 4.01 -5.86
C VAL A 72 17.88 3.93 -7.37
N GLU A 73 18.42 2.90 -8.04
CA GLU A 73 18.19 2.63 -9.46
C GLU A 73 16.72 2.30 -9.73
N GLY A 74 16.11 1.46 -8.90
CA GLY A 74 14.73 1.05 -9.06
C GLY A 74 13.71 2.17 -8.81
N LEU A 75 14.09 3.24 -8.10
CA LEU A 75 13.29 4.48 -8.01
C LEU A 75 13.15 5.21 -9.36
N ASP A 76 14.08 5.01 -10.30
CA ASP A 76 13.98 5.55 -11.66
C ASP A 76 13.26 4.62 -12.63
N SER A 77 12.84 3.43 -12.16
CA SER A 77 12.21 2.44 -13.02
C SER A 77 10.87 2.92 -13.56
N LYS A 78 10.65 2.67 -14.85
CA LYS A 78 9.34 2.84 -15.50
C LYS A 78 8.41 1.66 -15.21
N ASP A 79 8.97 0.52 -14.81
CA ASP A 79 8.20 -0.63 -14.38
C ASP A 79 7.66 -0.39 -12.96
N TRP A 80 6.33 -0.37 -12.85
CA TRP A 80 5.63 -0.14 -11.59
C TRP A 80 5.91 -1.21 -10.54
N ILE A 81 6.23 -2.44 -10.94
CA ILE A 81 6.55 -3.54 -10.02
C ILE A 81 7.90 -3.26 -9.36
N MET A 82 8.92 -2.97 -10.17
CA MET A 82 10.23 -2.57 -9.68
C MET A 82 10.17 -1.31 -8.82
N LEU A 83 9.37 -0.33 -9.23
CA LEU A 83 9.18 0.91 -8.46
C LEU A 83 8.55 0.63 -7.09
N CYS A 84 7.53 -0.24 -7.04
CA CYS A 84 6.88 -0.63 -5.79
C CYS A 84 7.83 -1.43 -4.87
N ALA A 85 8.64 -2.33 -5.45
CA ALA A 85 9.67 -3.05 -4.70
C ALA A 85 10.73 -2.10 -4.13
N SER A 86 11.15 -1.11 -4.91
CA SER A 86 12.12 -0.09 -4.52
C SER A 86 11.57 0.82 -3.42
N LEU A 87 10.31 1.25 -3.51
CA LEU A 87 9.65 1.99 -2.44
C LEU A 87 9.52 1.16 -1.15
N ASN A 88 9.24 -0.15 -1.24
CA ASN A 88 9.26 -1.02 -0.07
C ASN A 88 10.66 -1.17 0.54
N LYS A 89 11.72 -1.15 -0.28
CA LYS A 89 13.10 -1.11 0.23
C LYS A 89 13.41 0.24 0.86
N ALA A 90 12.97 1.35 0.27
CA ALA A 90 13.12 2.69 0.85
C ALA A 90 12.48 2.78 2.25
N ARG A 91 11.33 2.12 2.49
CA ARG A 91 10.74 1.96 3.83
C ARG A 91 11.69 1.30 4.82
N GLN A 92 12.27 0.16 4.43
CA GLN A 92 13.23 -0.56 5.27
C GLN A 92 14.46 0.30 5.57
N PHE A 93 14.98 1.02 4.57
CA PHE A 93 16.08 1.96 4.78
C PHE A 93 15.69 3.12 5.70
N ALA A 94 14.50 3.71 5.56
CA ALA A 94 14.04 4.77 6.46
C ALA A 94 13.98 4.30 7.93
N ILE A 95 13.53 3.06 8.19
CA ILE A 95 13.39 2.52 9.54
C ILE A 95 14.75 2.10 10.13
N PHE A 96 15.58 1.37 9.38
CA PHE A 96 16.76 0.70 9.92
C PHE A 96 18.09 1.42 9.61
N HIS A 97 18.13 2.22 8.54
CA HIS A 97 19.35 2.82 8.01
C HIS A 97 19.08 4.21 7.40
N SER A 98 18.38 5.08 8.14
CA SER A 98 17.94 6.38 7.66
C SER A 98 19.09 7.25 7.14
N GLU A 99 20.27 7.17 7.76
CA GLU A 99 21.46 7.88 7.31
C GLU A 99 21.88 7.56 5.86
N LEU A 100 21.68 6.31 5.42
CA LEU A 100 22.00 5.92 4.04
C LEU A 100 21.00 6.49 3.04
N LEU A 101 19.74 6.68 3.43
CA LEU A 101 18.70 7.22 2.57
C LEU A 101 18.79 8.74 2.43
N LEU A 102 19.41 9.43 3.39
CA LEU A 102 19.53 10.90 3.43
C LEU A 102 20.01 11.53 2.11
N PRO A 103 21.07 11.05 1.42
CA PRO A 103 21.56 11.65 0.17
C PRO A 103 20.57 11.52 -1.00
N ASN A 104 19.62 10.59 -0.93
CA ASN A 104 18.62 10.33 -1.97
C ASN A 104 17.19 10.61 -1.46
N LEU A 105 17.06 11.31 -0.34
CA LEU A 105 15.78 11.54 0.32
C LEU A 105 14.85 12.38 -0.53
N GLU A 106 15.36 13.45 -1.15
CA GLU A 106 14.60 14.31 -2.06
C GLU A 106 14.04 13.51 -3.24
N LYS A 107 14.89 12.69 -3.88
CA LYS A 107 14.49 11.80 -4.97
C LYS A 107 13.41 10.83 -4.52
N ALA A 108 13.60 10.17 -3.38
CA ALA A 108 12.62 9.23 -2.82
C ALA A 108 11.27 9.92 -2.54
N MET A 109 11.29 11.11 -1.94
CA MET A 109 10.07 11.87 -1.66
C MET A 109 9.36 12.32 -2.93
N SER A 110 10.10 12.77 -3.94
CA SER A 110 9.55 13.11 -5.27
C SER A 110 8.82 11.91 -5.90
N VAL A 111 9.44 10.72 -5.83
CA VAL A 111 8.83 9.47 -6.31
C VAL A 111 7.61 9.09 -5.48
N VAL A 112 7.65 9.25 -4.16
CA VAL A 112 6.51 8.99 -3.26
C VAL A 112 5.31 9.87 -3.66
N VAL A 113 5.49 11.19 -3.77
CA VAL A 113 4.41 12.13 -4.13
C VAL A 113 3.83 11.81 -5.51
N LYS A 114 4.70 11.47 -6.47
CA LYS A 114 4.26 11.05 -7.81
C LYS A 114 3.47 9.74 -7.78
N SER A 115 3.91 8.78 -6.97
CA SER A 115 3.33 7.44 -6.89
C SER A 115 2.00 7.42 -6.12
N MET A 116 1.75 8.38 -5.23
CA MET A 116 0.44 8.58 -4.58
C MET A 116 -0.67 8.93 -5.58
N LYS A 117 -0.34 9.47 -6.76
CA LYS A 117 -1.30 9.81 -7.83
C LYS A 117 -1.41 8.73 -8.91
N ASN A 118 -0.76 7.58 -8.73
CA ASN A 118 -0.77 6.48 -9.69
C ASN A 118 -2.11 5.72 -9.62
N PRO A 119 -2.71 5.25 -10.74
CA PRO A 119 -3.98 4.51 -10.70
C PRO A 119 -3.87 3.12 -10.00
N ARG A 120 -2.66 2.61 -9.77
CA ARG A 120 -2.44 1.30 -9.15
C ARG A 120 -2.43 1.41 -7.62
N SER A 121 -3.39 0.75 -6.97
CA SER A 121 -3.54 0.73 -5.51
C SER A 121 -2.28 0.25 -4.77
N ALA A 122 -1.55 -0.71 -5.34
CA ALA A 122 -0.30 -1.20 -4.78
C ALA A 122 0.76 -0.09 -4.64
N LEU A 123 0.91 0.75 -5.66
CA LEU A 123 1.84 1.89 -5.60
C LEU A 123 1.35 2.96 -4.65
N ILE A 124 0.07 3.35 -4.70
CA ILE A 124 -0.50 4.34 -3.77
C ILE A 124 -0.26 3.90 -2.33
N LYS A 125 -0.65 2.67 -1.98
CA LYS A 125 -0.53 2.12 -0.62
C LYS A 125 0.93 2.09 -0.18
N THR A 126 1.83 1.58 -1.01
CA THR A 126 3.27 1.55 -0.69
C THR A 126 3.83 2.95 -0.51
N SER A 127 3.40 3.92 -1.32
CA SER A 127 3.84 5.31 -1.22
C SER A 127 3.36 5.99 0.06
N ILE A 128 2.11 5.74 0.48
CA ILE A 128 1.58 6.24 1.75
C ILE A 128 2.37 5.64 2.91
N MET A 129 2.58 4.32 2.93
CA MET A 129 3.41 3.68 3.96
C MET A 129 4.84 4.22 3.97
N ALA A 130 5.45 4.41 2.78
CA ALA A 130 6.77 5.02 2.64
C ALA A 130 6.85 6.45 3.15
N SER A 131 5.86 7.29 2.86
CA SER A 131 5.80 8.64 3.42
C SER A 131 5.77 8.60 4.94
N SER A 132 4.93 7.72 5.54
CA SER A 132 4.84 7.59 6.99
C SER A 132 6.18 7.19 7.62
N ASP A 133 6.85 6.17 7.05
CA ASP A 133 8.12 5.68 7.57
C ASP A 133 9.23 6.75 7.43
N ILE A 134 9.26 7.49 6.31
CA ILE A 134 10.18 8.60 6.08
C ILE A 134 9.93 9.74 7.09
N PHE A 135 8.70 10.22 7.21
CA PHE A 135 8.39 11.29 8.17
C PHE A 135 8.68 10.88 9.61
N SER A 136 8.47 9.61 9.96
CA SER A 136 8.82 9.10 11.29
C SER A 136 10.34 9.06 11.52
N ALA A 137 11.13 8.76 10.48
CA ALA A 137 12.59 8.66 10.58
C ALA A 137 13.29 10.02 10.66
N TYR A 138 12.81 11.02 9.92
CA TYR A 138 13.46 12.33 9.83
C TYR A 138 12.76 13.43 10.64
N GLY A 139 11.45 13.34 10.85
CA GLY A 139 10.67 14.26 11.67
C GLY A 139 10.97 15.73 11.38
N ASP A 140 11.33 16.47 12.42
CA ASP A 140 11.63 17.90 12.36
C ASP A 140 12.85 18.24 11.47
N LYS A 141 13.77 17.29 11.25
CA LYS A 141 14.95 17.51 10.38
C LYS A 141 14.55 17.78 8.93
N LEU A 142 13.39 17.28 8.49
CA LEU A 142 12.83 17.61 7.19
C LEU A 142 12.38 19.07 7.12
N LEU A 143 11.87 19.61 8.23
CA LEU A 143 11.31 20.96 8.29
C LEU A 143 12.40 22.02 8.39
N ASP A 144 13.48 21.72 9.10
CA ASP A 144 14.63 22.63 9.27
C ASP A 144 15.30 22.99 7.93
N SER A 145 15.20 22.09 6.95
CA SER A 145 15.69 22.32 5.57
C SER A 145 14.72 23.13 4.70
N THR A 146 13.46 23.29 5.11
CA THR A 146 12.41 23.98 4.35
C THR A 146 12.16 25.41 4.79
N THR A 147 12.64 25.81 5.97
CA THR A 147 12.49 27.17 6.51
C THR A 147 12.99 28.22 5.50
N ASP A 148 14.17 28.00 4.91
CA ASP A 148 14.73 28.92 3.90
C ASP A 148 13.95 28.92 2.57
N ALA A 149 13.32 27.79 2.21
CA ALA A 149 12.61 27.63 0.94
C ALA A 149 11.25 28.34 0.94
N PHE A 150 10.57 28.39 2.08
CA PHE A 150 9.29 29.11 2.23
C PHE A 150 9.45 30.59 2.53
N ASP A 151 10.57 31.02 3.12
CA ASP A 151 10.89 32.45 3.32
C ASP A 151 11.00 33.22 2.00
N SER A 152 11.25 32.52 0.88
CA SER A 152 11.28 33.10 -0.47
C SER A 152 9.89 33.35 -1.09
N LEU A 153 8.80 32.96 -0.41
CA LEU A 153 7.42 33.02 -0.93
C LEU A 153 6.61 34.21 -0.35
N VAL A 154 7.25 35.11 0.40
CA VAL A 154 6.61 36.34 0.94
C VAL A 154 6.79 37.54 0.02
#